data_AF-A0A2D5P3A9-F1
#
_entry.id   AF-A0A2D5P3A9-F1
#
_cell.length_a   1.000
_cell.length_b   1.000
_cell.length_c   1.000
_cell.angle_alpha   90.00
_cell.angle_beta   90.00
_cell.angle_gamma   90.00
#
_symmetry.space_group_name_H-M   'P 1'
#
loop_
_entity.id
_entity.type
_entity.pdbx_description
1 polymer ?
#
loop_
_entity_poly.entity_id
_entity_poly.type
_entity_poly.pdbx_seq_one_letter_code
_entity_poly.pdbx_strand_id
1 'polypeptide(L)'
;MMFDNLNTLFARAMLNGVSPEMREALSVITDEMIEDARQRHIFKAIKDLDNFNSTVSGQAVEQLVSEFVDFSFLIDVTRNTVPTDQPLRSALQVASLHNDKIATHQLKQIVSLISSGKPFDRNEVSSQLGSLSQSVAPTAATKPKSFAEYVSGYADVLDYRQENPDASGLDIGLEVNIEKTALVVLGGQPGMGKTALALYIND
;
A
#
# COMPACT_ATOMS: atom_id res chain seq x y z
N MET A 1 -6.73 -12.21 -21.49
CA MET A 1 -5.67 -11.20 -21.34
C MET A 1 -5.59 -10.86 -19.86
N MET A 2 -4.50 -11.21 -19.17
CA MET A 2 -4.21 -10.56 -17.88
C MET A 2 -4.07 -9.08 -18.22
N PHE A 3 -4.92 -8.22 -17.67
CA PHE A 3 -4.57 -6.82 -17.60
C PHE A 3 -3.25 -6.76 -16.82
N ASP A 4 -2.22 -6.16 -17.41
CA ASP A 4 -0.95 -5.99 -16.71
C ASP A 4 -1.20 -4.98 -15.59
N ASN A 5 -1.58 -5.51 -14.41
CA ASN A 5 -2.02 -4.74 -13.26
C ASN A 5 -0.97 -3.71 -12.81
N LEU A 6 0.31 -3.93 -13.14
CA LEU A 6 1.38 -2.96 -12.94
C LEU A 6 1.26 -1.79 -13.92
N ASN A 7 1.03 -2.05 -15.20
CA ASN A 7 0.88 -0.98 -16.19
C ASN A 7 -0.39 -0.15 -15.93
N THR A 8 -1.48 -0.75 -15.47
CA THR A 8 -2.71 0.00 -15.14
C THR A 8 -2.50 0.91 -13.92
N LEU A 9 -1.66 0.48 -12.96
CA LEU A 9 -1.22 1.28 -11.81
C LEU A 9 -0.30 2.43 -12.24
N PHE A 10 0.69 2.14 -13.09
CA PHE A 10 1.61 3.15 -13.60
C PHE A 10 0.91 4.18 -14.47
N ALA A 11 -0.02 3.76 -15.32
CA ALA A 11 -0.87 4.64 -16.12
C ALA A 11 -1.67 5.59 -15.22
N ARG A 12 -2.30 5.08 -14.16
CA ARG A 12 -3.03 5.93 -13.19
C ARG A 12 -2.09 6.93 -12.53
N ALA A 13 -0.95 6.49 -12.03
CA ALA A 13 0.02 7.37 -11.34
C ALA A 13 0.57 8.46 -12.27
N MET A 14 0.83 8.15 -13.54
CA MET A 14 1.38 9.10 -14.51
C MET A 14 0.34 10.08 -15.08
N LEU A 15 -0.94 9.72 -15.13
CA LEU A 15 -2.02 10.56 -15.66
C LEU A 15 -2.69 11.41 -14.60
N ASN A 16 -2.99 10.81 -13.44
CA ASN A 16 -3.80 11.42 -12.38
C ASN A 16 -2.96 11.81 -11.15
N GLY A 17 -1.66 11.49 -11.14
CA GLY A 17 -0.78 11.67 -9.99
C GLY A 17 -0.98 10.61 -8.90
N VAL A 18 -0.26 10.77 -7.79
CA VAL A 18 -0.32 9.87 -6.64
C VAL A 18 -1.30 10.40 -5.61
N SER A 19 -2.51 9.83 -5.60
CA SER A 19 -3.50 10.05 -4.54
C SER A 19 -3.14 9.24 -3.26
N PRO A 20 -3.75 9.53 -2.10
CA PRO A 20 -3.52 8.74 -0.88
C PRO A 20 -3.75 7.23 -1.07
N GLU A 21 -4.81 6.85 -1.78
CA GLU A 21 -5.09 5.45 -2.14
C GLU A 21 -4.02 4.83 -3.05
N MET A 22 -3.44 5.64 -3.95
CA MET A 22 -2.35 5.19 -4.81
C MET A 22 -1.06 5.01 -4.01
N ARG A 23 -0.79 5.89 -3.04
CA ARG A 23 0.36 5.77 -2.14
C ARG A 23 0.28 4.50 -1.30
N GLU A 24 -0.90 4.19 -0.77
CA GLU A 24 -1.15 2.93 -0.09
C GLU A 24 -0.92 1.73 -1.02
N ALA A 25 -1.43 1.79 -2.26
CA ALA A 25 -1.19 0.74 -3.26
C ALA A 25 0.30 0.55 -3.62
N LEU A 26 1.06 1.64 -3.76
CA LEU A 26 2.51 1.60 -4.01
C LEU A 26 3.32 1.08 -2.81
N SER A 27 2.79 1.22 -1.58
CA SER A 27 3.42 0.69 -0.37
C SER A 27 3.34 -0.84 -0.28
N VAL A 28 2.30 -1.44 -0.88
CA VAL A 28 2.10 -2.89 -0.92
C VAL A 28 3.09 -3.57 -1.88
N ILE A 29 3.48 -2.88 -2.95
CA ILE A 29 4.37 -3.43 -3.98
C ILE A 29 5.84 -3.22 -3.57
N THR A 30 6.63 -4.29 -3.63
CA THR A 30 8.08 -4.25 -3.47
C THR A 30 8.79 -4.45 -4.81
N ASP A 31 10.05 -4.02 -4.91
CA ASP A 31 10.86 -4.13 -6.14
C ASP A 31 11.00 -5.56 -6.66
N GLU A 32 10.97 -6.53 -5.74
CA GLU A 32 11.09 -7.97 -6.02
C GLU A 32 9.85 -8.53 -6.73
N MET A 33 8.69 -7.90 -6.53
CA MET A 33 7.43 -8.32 -7.16
C MET A 33 7.36 -7.99 -8.66
N ILE A 34 8.25 -7.13 -9.16
CA ILE A 34 8.28 -6.67 -10.55
C ILE A 34 9.34 -7.45 -11.32
N GLU A 35 8.92 -8.17 -12.36
CA GLU A 35 9.82 -9.00 -13.18
C GLU A 35 10.57 -8.21 -14.26
N ASP A 36 9.89 -7.27 -14.95
CA ASP A 36 10.52 -6.46 -16.00
C ASP A 36 11.37 -5.34 -15.37
N ALA A 37 12.65 -5.29 -15.74
CA ALA A 37 13.58 -4.25 -15.29
C ALA A 37 13.08 -2.84 -15.64
N ARG A 38 12.47 -2.65 -16.81
CA ARG A 38 11.94 -1.35 -17.26
C ARG A 38 10.80 -0.88 -16.36
N GLN A 39 9.87 -1.76 -16.04
CA GLN A 39 8.78 -1.49 -15.09
C GLN A 39 9.30 -1.18 -13.69
N ARG A 40 10.39 -1.84 -13.26
CA ARG A 40 11.03 -1.56 -11.97
C ARG A 40 11.62 -0.15 -11.92
N HIS A 41 12.26 0.30 -13.00
CA HIS A 41 12.77 1.68 -13.07
C HIS A 41 11.63 2.72 -13.04
N ILE A 42 10.52 2.47 -13.73
CA ILE A 42 9.31 3.31 -13.66
C ILE A 42 8.76 3.38 -12.24
N PHE A 43 8.64 2.23 -11.57
CA PHE A 43 8.15 2.16 -10.19
C PHE A 43 9.01 2.97 -9.21
N LYS A 44 10.35 2.84 -9.33
CA LYS A 44 11.29 3.63 -8.52
C LYS A 44 11.14 5.12 -8.75
N ALA A 45 11.10 5.56 -10.01
CA ALA A 45 10.91 6.96 -10.33
C ALA A 45 9.60 7.54 -9.77
N ILE A 46 8.49 6.78 -9.84
CA ILE A 46 7.21 7.18 -9.24
C ILE A 46 7.33 7.32 -7.72
N LYS A 47 7.98 6.37 -7.04
CA LYS A 47 8.20 6.44 -5.59
C LYS A 47 9.11 7.59 -5.19
N ASP A 48 10.18 7.83 -5.94
CA ASP A 48 11.12 8.92 -5.65
C ASP A 48 10.42 10.26 -5.82
N LEU A 49 9.65 10.47 -6.89
CA LEU A 49 8.86 11.68 -7.08
C LEU A 49 7.84 11.91 -5.96
N ASP A 50 7.14 10.87 -5.48
CA ASP A 50 6.21 10.98 -4.34
C ASP A 50 6.95 11.30 -3.03
N ASN A 51 8.09 10.65 -2.76
CA ASN A 51 8.92 10.88 -1.58
C ASN A 51 9.46 12.31 -1.51
N PHE A 52 9.78 12.91 -2.66
CA PHE A 52 10.23 14.31 -2.75
C PHE A 52 9.07 15.31 -2.84
N ASN A 53 7.81 14.90 -2.59
CA ASN A 53 6.61 15.72 -2.72
C ASN A 53 6.52 16.45 -4.08
N SER A 54 7.05 15.83 -5.13
CA SER A 54 7.05 16.38 -6.49
C SER A 54 5.85 15.86 -7.28
N THR A 55 5.40 16.60 -8.28
CA THR A 55 4.25 16.19 -9.09
C THR A 55 4.58 14.99 -9.97
N VAL A 56 4.04 13.83 -9.61
CA VAL A 56 4.14 12.62 -10.42
C VAL A 56 3.32 12.80 -11.71
N SER A 57 4.03 12.80 -12.84
CA SER A 57 3.44 12.92 -14.17
C SER A 57 4.25 12.11 -15.17
N GLY A 58 3.67 11.76 -16.32
CA GLY A 58 4.39 11.04 -17.38
C GLY A 58 5.70 11.73 -17.81
N GLN A 59 5.71 13.06 -17.86
CA GLN A 59 6.91 13.85 -18.19
C GLN A 59 7.98 13.80 -17.09
N ALA A 60 7.57 13.90 -15.82
CA ALA A 60 8.50 13.81 -14.70
C ALA A 60 9.12 12.41 -14.58
N VAL A 61 8.33 11.36 -14.84
CA VAL A 61 8.80 9.98 -14.87
C VAL A 61 9.74 9.75 -16.06
N GLU A 62 9.44 10.29 -17.24
CA GLU A 62 10.33 10.22 -18.41
C GLU A 62 11.72 10.80 -18.11
N GLN A 63 11.77 12.00 -17.50
CA GLN A 63 13.04 12.66 -17.18
C GLN A 63 13.95 11.85 -16.26
N LEU A 64 13.38 11.07 -15.35
CA LEU A 64 14.14 10.24 -14.41
C LEU A 64 14.55 8.88 -15.00
N VAL A 65 13.84 8.40 -16.01
CA VAL A 65 13.97 7.02 -16.52
C VAL A 65 14.52 6.98 -17.95
N SER A 66 14.78 8.13 -18.58
CA SER A 66 15.24 8.22 -19.98
C SER A 66 16.51 7.43 -20.31
N GLU A 67 17.35 7.14 -19.33
CA GLU A 67 18.56 6.31 -19.51
C GLU A 67 18.27 4.80 -19.53
N PHE A 68 17.12 4.37 -19.00
CA PHE A 68 16.79 2.97 -18.76
C PHE A 68 15.54 2.49 -19.52
N VAL A 69 14.66 3.39 -19.93
CA VAL A 69 13.39 3.06 -20.59
C VAL A 69 13.16 3.98 -21.77
N ASP A 70 12.90 3.37 -22.93
CA ASP A 70 12.54 4.10 -24.14
C ASP A 70 11.22 4.84 -23.98
N PHE A 71 11.14 6.04 -24.54
CA PHE A 71 9.92 6.85 -24.54
C PHE A 71 8.71 6.11 -25.16
N SER A 72 8.96 5.27 -26.17
CA SER A 72 7.91 4.43 -26.79
C SER A 72 7.24 3.51 -25.77
N PHE A 73 8.02 2.91 -24.87
CA PHE A 73 7.50 2.04 -23.82
C PHE A 73 6.68 2.82 -22.79
N LEU A 74 7.10 4.04 -22.42
CA LEU A 74 6.32 4.92 -21.54
C LEU A 74 4.97 5.32 -22.17
N ILE A 75 4.96 5.58 -23.48
CA ILE A 75 3.73 5.86 -24.23
C ILE A 75 2.82 4.63 -24.28
N ASP A 76 3.37 3.43 -24.46
CA ASP A 76 2.57 2.20 -24.42
C ASP A 76 1.94 1.99 -23.04
N VAL A 77 2.69 2.21 -21.96
CA VAL A 77 2.17 2.11 -20.59
C VAL A 77 1.08 3.17 -20.33
N THR A 78 1.25 4.40 -20.81
CA THR A 78 0.31 5.50 -20.48
C THR A 78 -0.89 5.64 -21.40
N ARG A 79 -0.74 5.38 -22.71
CA ARG A 79 -1.81 5.54 -23.71
C ARG A 79 -2.49 4.23 -24.10
N ASN A 80 -1.77 3.12 -24.12
CA ASN A 80 -2.32 1.82 -24.54
C ASN A 80 -2.86 1.01 -23.35
N THR A 81 -2.75 1.54 -22.12
CA THR A 81 -3.27 0.90 -20.91
C THR A 81 -4.36 1.75 -20.28
N VAL A 82 -5.48 1.12 -19.94
CA VAL A 82 -6.59 1.78 -19.22
C VAL A 82 -6.19 1.97 -17.76
N PRO A 83 -6.22 3.19 -17.22
CA PRO A 83 -5.94 3.43 -15.80
C PRO A 83 -6.93 2.67 -14.92
N THR A 84 -6.44 2.08 -13.82
CA THR A 84 -7.33 1.43 -12.86
C THR A 84 -8.10 2.46 -12.04
N ASP A 85 -9.37 2.19 -11.74
CA ASP A 85 -10.15 2.97 -10.77
C ASP A 85 -9.90 2.51 -9.32
N GLN A 86 -9.33 1.33 -9.13
CA GLN A 86 -9.10 0.69 -7.83
C GLN A 86 -7.62 0.30 -7.68
N PRO A 87 -6.73 1.25 -7.31
CA PRO A 87 -5.30 1.02 -7.28
C PRO A 87 -4.91 -0.03 -6.23
N LEU A 88 -5.49 0.05 -5.03
CA LEU A 88 -5.20 -0.90 -3.95
C LEU A 88 -5.51 -2.35 -4.35
N ARG A 89 -6.67 -2.58 -4.99
CA ARG A 89 -7.05 -3.91 -5.47
C ARG A 89 -6.06 -4.44 -6.50
N SER A 90 -5.60 -3.57 -7.41
CA SER A 90 -4.65 -3.92 -8.46
C SER A 90 -3.29 -4.30 -7.85
N ALA A 91 -2.84 -3.54 -6.84
CA ALA A 91 -1.61 -3.82 -6.10
C ALA A 91 -1.69 -5.14 -5.31
N LEU A 92 -2.81 -5.41 -4.64
CA LEU A 92 -3.05 -6.69 -3.94
C LEU A 92 -3.04 -7.88 -4.91
N GLN A 93 -3.56 -7.71 -6.13
CA GLN A 93 -3.48 -8.76 -7.15
C GLN A 93 -2.03 -9.01 -7.61
N VAL A 94 -1.22 -7.96 -7.79
CA VAL A 94 0.21 -8.11 -8.10
C VAL A 94 0.93 -8.87 -6.99
N ALA A 95 0.71 -8.48 -5.73
CA ALA A 95 1.30 -9.15 -4.57
C ALA A 95 0.85 -10.62 -4.47
N SER A 96 -0.43 -10.91 -4.69
CA SER A 96 -0.97 -12.28 -4.70
C SER A 96 -0.30 -13.12 -5.79
N LEU A 97 -0.20 -12.61 -7.03
CA LEU A 97 0.42 -13.34 -8.14
C LEU A 97 1.90 -13.62 -7.88
N HIS A 98 2.62 -12.69 -7.25
CA HIS A 98 4.01 -12.91 -6.85
C HIS A 98 4.13 -14.00 -5.78
N ASN A 99 3.27 -13.96 -4.75
CA ASN A 99 3.23 -14.99 -3.71
C ASN A 99 2.87 -16.36 -4.29
N ASP A 100 1.94 -16.43 -5.25
CA ASP A 100 1.57 -17.64 -5.95
C ASP A 100 2.75 -18.23 -6.76
N LYS A 101 3.57 -17.37 -7.38
CA LYS A 101 4.80 -17.79 -8.08
C LYS A 101 5.82 -18.39 -7.13
N ILE A 102 6.09 -17.73 -5.99
CA ILE A 102 6.97 -18.26 -4.94
C ILE A 102 6.44 -19.60 -4.44
N ALA A 103 5.15 -19.66 -4.16
CA ALA A 103 4.50 -20.85 -3.66
C ALA A 103 4.63 -22.02 -4.63
N THR A 104 4.39 -21.76 -5.92
CA THR A 104 4.56 -22.75 -6.98
C THR A 104 6.01 -23.24 -7.07
N HIS A 105 7.00 -22.35 -6.90
CA HIS A 105 8.40 -22.74 -6.91
C HIS A 105 8.75 -23.64 -5.72
N GLN A 106 8.34 -23.28 -4.52
CA GLN A 106 8.55 -24.08 -3.30
C GLN A 106 7.83 -25.43 -3.37
N LEU A 107 6.60 -25.47 -3.88
CA LEU A 107 5.89 -26.74 -4.11
C LEU A 107 6.63 -27.65 -5.09
N LYS A 108 7.18 -27.10 -6.18
CA LYS A 108 7.99 -27.88 -7.11
C LYS A 108 9.24 -28.46 -6.45
N GLN A 109 9.90 -27.70 -5.57
CA GLN A 109 11.04 -28.19 -4.79
C GLN A 109 10.62 -29.34 -3.85
N ILE A 110 9.53 -29.18 -3.11
CA ILE A 110 8.98 -30.22 -2.22
C ILE A 110 8.61 -31.48 -3.01
N VAL A 111 7.91 -31.32 -4.14
CA VAL A 111 7.56 -32.44 -5.04
C VAL A 111 8.82 -33.13 -5.56
N SER A 112 9.86 -32.37 -5.93
CA SER A 112 11.15 -32.92 -6.35
C SER A 112 11.82 -33.71 -5.23
N LEU A 113 11.76 -33.25 -3.98
CA LEU A 113 12.33 -33.97 -2.83
C LEU A 113 11.62 -35.31 -2.61
N ILE A 114 10.28 -35.28 -2.61
CA ILE A 114 9.44 -36.49 -2.42
C ILE A 114 9.65 -37.48 -3.57
N SER A 115 9.71 -37.00 -4.81
CA SER A 115 9.86 -37.86 -6.01
C SER A 115 11.29 -38.34 -6.26
N SER A 116 12.29 -37.79 -5.56
CA SER A 116 13.71 -38.14 -5.77
C SER A 116 14.09 -39.57 -5.35
N GLY A 117 13.22 -40.28 -4.65
CA GLY A 117 13.48 -41.64 -4.14
C GLY A 117 14.54 -41.72 -3.04
N LYS A 118 15.10 -40.57 -2.61
CA LYS A 118 16.04 -40.48 -1.49
C LYS A 118 15.27 -40.38 -0.17
N PRO A 119 15.79 -40.93 0.94
CA PRO A 119 15.23 -40.67 2.25
C PRO A 119 15.29 -39.16 2.55
N PHE A 120 14.14 -38.58 2.87
CA PHE A 120 13.98 -37.16 3.23
C PHE A 120 13.32 -37.05 4.60
N ASP A 121 13.56 -35.94 5.31
CA ASP A 121 12.92 -35.69 6.59
C ASP A 121 11.47 -35.22 6.39
N ARG A 122 10.53 -36.01 6.90
CA ARG A 122 9.09 -35.69 6.83
C ARG A 122 8.72 -34.47 7.68
N ASN A 123 9.46 -34.22 8.76
CA ASN A 123 9.22 -33.07 9.63
C ASN A 123 9.60 -31.76 8.94
N GLU A 124 10.71 -31.76 8.20
CA GLU A 124 11.15 -30.62 7.40
C GLU A 124 10.14 -30.28 6.30
N VAL A 125 9.67 -31.29 5.55
CA VAL A 125 8.64 -31.11 4.52
C VAL A 125 7.32 -30.60 5.11
N SER A 126 6.90 -31.15 6.26
CA SER A 126 5.68 -30.68 6.94
C SER A 126 5.80 -29.23 7.42
N SER A 127 6.99 -28.81 7.87
CA SER A 127 7.25 -27.43 8.28
C SER A 127 7.21 -26.47 7.08
N GLN A 128 7.86 -26.83 5.97
CA GLN A 128 7.86 -26.04 4.73
C GLN A 128 6.44 -25.89 4.14
N LEU A 129 5.63 -26.96 4.17
CA LEU A 129 4.22 -26.91 3.76
C LEU A 129 3.39 -26.00 4.69
N GLY A 130 3.67 -26.03 6.00
CA GLY A 130 3.02 -25.16 6.98
C GLY A 130 3.31 -23.68 6.72
N SER A 131 4.59 -23.32 6.49
CA SER A 131 4.97 -21.95 6.15
C SER A 131 4.38 -21.50 4.82
N LEU A 132 4.32 -22.39 3.84
CA LEU A 132 3.74 -22.11 2.55
C LEU A 132 2.23 -21.82 2.64
N SER A 133 1.52 -22.59 3.45
CA SER A 133 0.09 -22.36 3.69
C SER A 133 -0.18 -20.97 4.28
N GLN A 134 0.75 -20.43 5.07
CA GLN A 134 0.63 -19.08 5.63
C GLN A 134 0.95 -17.99 4.61
N SER A 135 1.89 -18.21 3.68
CA SER A 135 2.26 -17.22 2.66
C SER A 135 1.26 -17.09 1.52
N VAL A 136 0.49 -18.15 1.24
CA VAL A 136 -0.59 -18.17 0.22
C VAL A 136 -1.92 -17.68 0.79
N ALA A 137 -2.04 -17.60 2.13
CA ALA A 137 -3.26 -17.09 2.75
C ALA A 137 -3.50 -15.64 2.28
N PRO A 138 -4.73 -15.29 1.86
CA PRO A 138 -5.04 -13.94 1.41
C PRO A 138 -4.68 -12.96 2.51
N THR A 139 -3.93 -11.91 2.16
CA THR A 139 -3.70 -10.77 3.05
C THR A 139 -5.04 -10.10 3.32
N ALA A 140 -5.75 -10.56 4.34
CA ALA A 140 -6.90 -9.85 4.86
C ALA A 140 -6.45 -8.41 5.17
N ALA A 141 -7.24 -7.42 4.74
CA ALA A 141 -6.95 -5.99 4.91
C ALA A 141 -6.65 -5.60 6.37
N THR A 142 -7.06 -6.43 7.31
CA THR A 142 -6.70 -6.32 8.73
C THR A 142 -6.18 -7.66 9.22
N LYS A 143 -4.85 -7.78 9.40
CA LYS A 143 -4.29 -8.87 10.20
C LYS A 143 -4.86 -8.77 11.62
N PRO A 144 -5.30 -9.86 12.25
CA PRO A 144 -5.65 -9.84 13.67
C PRO A 144 -4.42 -9.41 14.47
N LYS A 145 -4.51 -8.30 15.19
CA LYS A 145 -3.46 -7.83 16.09
C LYS A 145 -3.55 -8.60 17.41
N SER A 146 -2.41 -8.96 17.97
CA SER A 146 -2.38 -9.58 19.29
C SER A 146 -2.76 -8.56 20.37
N PHE A 147 -3.36 -9.01 21.47
CA PHE A 147 -3.67 -8.13 22.59
C PHE A 147 -2.40 -7.49 23.18
N ALA A 148 -1.27 -8.19 23.14
CA ALA A 148 0.02 -7.67 23.59
C ALA A 148 0.48 -6.44 22.79
N GLU A 149 0.35 -6.47 21.46
CA GLU A 149 0.65 -5.31 20.60
C GLU A 149 -0.28 -4.12 20.87
N TYR A 150 -1.52 -4.39 21.24
CA TYR A 150 -2.48 -3.33 21.61
C TYR A 150 -2.09 -2.67 22.94
N VAL A 151 -1.66 -3.45 23.92
CA VAL A 151 -1.24 -2.96 25.23
C VAL A 151 0.03 -2.11 25.14
N SER A 152 1.03 -2.53 24.36
CA SER A 152 2.25 -1.73 24.17
C SER A 152 1.94 -0.38 23.53
N GLY A 153 1.15 -0.36 22.45
CA GLY A 153 0.76 0.88 21.80
C GLY A 153 -0.09 1.78 22.71
N TYR A 154 -0.89 1.20 23.61
CA TYR A 154 -1.65 1.98 24.59
C TYR A 154 -0.76 2.63 25.66
N ALA A 155 0.27 1.93 26.13
CA ALA A 155 1.25 2.49 27.07
C ALA A 155 1.98 3.70 26.47
N ASP A 156 2.45 3.58 25.22
CA ASP A 156 3.13 4.67 24.52
C ASP A 156 2.23 5.92 24.38
N VAL A 157 0.92 5.72 24.14
CA VAL A 157 -0.06 6.81 24.06
C VAL A 157 -0.28 7.47 25.42
N LEU A 158 -0.30 6.69 26.52
CA LEU A 158 -0.43 7.23 27.86
C LEU A 158 0.80 8.04 28.28
N ASP A 159 2.00 7.52 28.01
CA ASP A 159 3.26 8.20 28.31
C ASP A 159 3.34 9.53 27.55
N TYR A 160 2.98 9.53 26.25
CA TYR A 160 2.90 10.76 25.45
C TYR A 160 1.91 11.78 26.02
N ARG A 161 0.73 11.35 26.49
CA ARG A 161 -0.28 12.22 27.12
C ARG A 161 0.20 12.78 28.46
N GLN A 162 0.98 12.02 29.22
CA GLN A 162 1.54 12.46 30.48
C GLN A 162 2.62 13.53 30.27
N GLU A 163 3.46 13.36 29.24
CA GLU A 163 4.47 14.35 28.86
C GLU A 163 3.87 15.60 28.21
N ASN A 164 2.72 15.47 27.53
CA ASN A 164 2.08 16.54 26.77
C ASN A 164 0.58 16.65 27.10
N PRO A 165 0.21 17.13 28.31
CA PRO A 165 -1.19 17.18 28.76
C PRO A 165 -2.08 18.01 27.82
N ASP A 166 -1.57 19.13 27.30
CA ASP A 166 -2.31 20.04 26.43
C ASP A 166 -2.33 19.60 24.94
N ALA A 167 -1.49 18.66 24.53
CA ALA A 167 -1.39 18.20 23.13
C ALA A 167 -2.26 16.97 22.81
N SER A 168 -3.00 16.48 23.81
CA SER A 168 -3.79 15.26 23.73
C SER A 168 -5.09 15.43 22.94
N GLY A 169 -5.59 16.66 22.83
CA GLY A 169 -6.76 17.06 22.06
C GLY A 169 -6.43 17.84 20.78
N LEU A 170 -7.42 17.96 19.92
CA LEU A 170 -7.48 19.01 18.90
C LEU A 170 -8.14 20.24 19.54
N ASP A 171 -7.40 21.33 19.65
CA ASP A 171 -7.96 22.62 20.03
C ASP A 171 -8.70 23.22 18.83
N ILE A 172 -9.99 23.48 19.02
CA ILE A 172 -10.87 24.06 18.00
C ILE A 172 -11.40 25.44 18.41
N GLY A 173 -10.78 26.08 19.41
CA GLY A 173 -11.21 27.38 19.92
C GLY A 173 -12.52 27.34 20.73
N LEU A 174 -13.01 26.15 21.05
CA LEU A 174 -14.14 25.91 21.95
C LEU A 174 -13.65 25.22 23.21
N GLU A 175 -14.38 25.38 24.32
CA GLU A 175 -14.12 24.66 25.58
C GLU A 175 -14.56 23.18 25.49
N VAL A 176 -14.09 22.48 24.46
CA VAL A 176 -14.38 21.07 24.20
C VAL A 176 -13.07 20.39 23.79
N ASN A 177 -12.70 19.34 24.53
CA ASN A 177 -11.54 18.53 24.19
C ASN A 177 -11.95 17.45 23.15
N ILE A 178 -11.42 17.55 21.93
CA ILE A 178 -11.71 16.61 20.84
C ILE A 178 -10.52 15.67 20.65
N GLU A 179 -10.75 14.35 20.73
CA GLU A 179 -9.70 13.39 20.42
C GLU A 179 -9.32 13.43 18.93
N LYS A 180 -8.01 13.37 18.62
CA LYS A 180 -7.49 13.46 17.24
C LYS A 180 -8.00 12.36 16.30
N THR A 181 -8.47 11.24 16.84
CA THR A 181 -9.01 10.10 16.08
C THR A 181 -10.54 10.08 16.02
N ALA A 182 -11.22 11.03 16.67
CA ALA A 182 -12.67 11.05 16.72
C ALA A 182 -13.27 11.58 15.41
N LEU A 183 -14.38 10.98 14.99
CA LEU A 183 -15.26 11.55 13.98
C LEU A 183 -16.18 12.58 14.65
N VAL A 184 -16.04 13.85 14.27
CA VAL A 184 -16.88 14.94 14.81
C VAL A 184 -18.00 15.26 13.84
N VAL A 185 -19.24 15.31 14.34
CA VAL A 185 -20.44 15.62 13.53
C VAL A 185 -21.13 16.87 14.07
N LEU A 186 -21.24 17.90 13.24
CA LEU A 186 -21.92 19.16 13.58
C LEU A 186 -23.40 19.11 13.19
N GLY A 187 -24.28 18.96 14.18
CA GLY A 187 -25.74 18.87 14.01
C GLY A 187 -26.48 20.18 14.33
N GLY A 188 -27.63 20.41 13.69
CA GLY A 188 -28.47 21.59 13.92
C GLY A 188 -29.46 21.89 12.78
N GLN A 189 -30.51 22.67 13.05
CA GLN A 189 -31.54 23.03 12.05
C GLN A 189 -30.99 23.91 10.91
N PRO A 190 -31.62 23.93 9.72
CA PRO A 190 -31.28 24.87 8.65
C PRO A 190 -31.28 26.32 9.17
N GLY A 191 -30.27 27.11 8.82
CA GLY A 191 -30.13 28.51 9.27
C GLY A 191 -29.45 28.71 10.63
N MET A 192 -29.16 27.66 11.41
CA MET A 192 -28.54 27.76 12.75
C MET A 192 -27.01 27.92 12.73
N GLY A 193 -26.42 28.47 11.67
CA GLY A 193 -24.99 28.81 11.67
C GLY A 193 -24.00 27.64 11.69
N LYS A 194 -24.40 26.39 11.45
CA LYS A 194 -23.48 25.22 11.40
C LYS A 194 -22.28 25.42 10.48
N THR A 195 -22.50 26.02 9.31
CA THR A 195 -21.45 26.33 8.35
C THR A 195 -20.51 27.41 8.87
N ALA A 196 -21.04 28.42 9.59
CA ALA A 196 -20.22 29.46 10.20
C ALA A 196 -19.34 28.90 11.32
N LEU A 197 -19.88 27.98 12.14
CA LEU A 197 -19.09 27.26 13.14
C LEU A 197 -18.01 26.39 12.51
N ALA A 198 -18.32 25.68 11.43
CA ALA A 198 -17.34 24.86 10.71
C ALA A 198 -16.20 25.70 10.10
N LEU A 199 -16.50 26.91 9.61
CA LEU A 199 -15.49 27.85 9.12
C LEU A 199 -14.64 28.40 10.26
N TYR A 200 -15.25 28.76 11.39
CA TYR A 200 -14.52 29.23 12.58
C TYR A 200 -13.53 28.19 13.11
N ILE A 201 -13.88 26.90 13.08
CA ILE A 201 -12.99 25.80 13.49
C ILE A 201 -11.81 25.60 12.52
N ASN A 202 -11.95 26.05 11.27
CA ASN A 202 -10.96 25.83 10.21
C ASN A 202 -10.03 27.03 9.97
N ASP A 203 -10.35 28.21 10.49
CA ASP A 203 -9.50 29.41 10.49
C ASP A 203 -8.48 29.37 11.64
#